data_AF-A0A0Q7D795-F1
#
_entry.id   AF-A0A0Q7D795-F1
#
_cell.length_a   1.000
_cell.length_b   1.000
_cell.length_c   1.000
_cell.angle_alpha   90.00
_cell.angle_beta   90.00
_cell.angle_gamma   90.00
#
_symmetry.space_group_name_H-M   'P 1'
#
loop_
_entity.id
_entity.type
_entity.pdbx_description
1 polymer ?
#
loop_
_entity_poly.entity_id
_entity_poly.type
_entity_poly.pdbx_seq_one_letter_code
_entity_poly.pdbx_strand_id
1 'polypeptide(L)'
;MSVRLDEDAIRLEGDCPADDAERLVVLIEAAPGWPIDLSACGRLHTAVVQALLHAGSRLIGDAPVPFVRDHLALALRATRAHMTDPTKSKSDDK
;
A
#
# COMPACT_ATOMS: atom_id res chain seq x y z
N MET A 1 12.58 10.35 6.88
CA MET A 1 11.19 10.30 6.39
C MET A 1 11.26 9.76 4.98
N SER A 2 10.89 8.49 4.77
CA SER A 2 10.98 7.83 3.46
C SER A 2 9.75 8.07 2.57
N VAL A 3 8.70 8.65 3.13
CA VAL A 3 7.43 8.92 2.43
C VAL A 3 7.26 10.41 2.20
N ARG A 4 7.06 10.81 0.95
CA ARG A 4 6.83 12.22 0.57
C ARG A 4 5.76 12.34 -0.50
N LEU A 5 5.08 13.48 -0.49
CA LEU A 5 4.23 13.92 -1.60
C LEU A 5 5.13 14.57 -2.64
N ASP A 6 5.04 14.11 -3.88
CA ASP A 6 5.69 14.69 -5.05
C ASP A 6 4.65 15.46 -5.89
N GLU A 7 5.00 15.96 -7.08
CA GLU A 7 4.06 16.73 -7.92
C GLU A 7 2.85 15.90 -8.41
N ASP A 8 3.02 14.59 -8.60
CA ASP A 8 2.02 13.71 -9.22
C ASP A 8 1.83 12.35 -8.51
N ALA A 9 2.58 12.08 -7.44
CA ALA A 9 2.55 10.79 -6.74
C ALA A 9 2.94 10.91 -5.26
N ILE A 10 2.56 9.91 -4.46
CA ILE A 10 3.15 9.67 -3.15
C ILE A 10 4.37 8.78 -3.35
N ARG A 11 5.57 9.28 -3.09
CA ARG A 11 6.83 8.58 -3.33
C ARG A 11 7.35 7.92 -2.04
N LEU A 12 7.70 6.64 -2.12
CA LEU A 12 8.41 5.89 -1.09
C LEU A 12 9.87 5.67 -1.53
N GLU A 13 10.82 6.11 -0.72
CA GLU A 13 12.24 6.09 -1.05
C GLU A 13 13.13 5.55 0.08
N GLY A 14 14.11 4.71 -0.27
CA GLY A 14 14.99 4.09 0.72
C GLY A 14 14.26 3.11 1.64
N ASP A 15 14.67 3.05 2.91
CA ASP A 15 14.06 2.17 3.89
C ASP A 15 12.86 2.86 4.55
N CYS A 16 11.68 2.22 4.47
CA CYS A 16 10.43 2.66 5.07
C CYS A 16 10.18 1.94 6.42
N PRO A 17 10.58 2.51 7.57
CA PRO A 17 10.29 1.97 8.90
C PRO A 17 8.80 2.00 9.26
N ALA A 18 8.46 1.47 10.44
CA ALA A 18 7.08 1.43 10.93
C ALA A 18 6.42 2.82 11.02
N ASP A 19 7.16 3.83 11.47
CA ASP A 19 6.66 5.20 11.67
C ASP A 19 6.20 5.87 10.37
N ASP A 20 6.73 5.43 9.23
CA ASP A 20 6.33 5.94 7.91
C ASP A 20 4.93 5.44 7.49
N ALA A 21 4.37 4.44 8.17
CA ALA A 21 3.01 3.95 7.91
C ALA A 21 1.94 5.01 8.25
N GLU A 22 2.08 5.69 9.39
CA GLU A 22 1.15 6.76 9.79
C GLU A 22 1.20 7.91 8.79
N ARG A 23 2.42 8.34 8.44
CA ARG A 23 2.64 9.39 7.44
C ARG A 23 2.04 9.04 6.08
N LEU A 24 2.17 7.78 5.66
CA LEU A 24 1.59 7.29 4.42
C LEU A 24 0.05 7.38 4.43
N VAL A 25 -0.60 6.98 5.52
CA VAL A 25 -2.07 7.09 5.66
C VAL A 25 -2.52 8.55 5.54
N VAL A 26 -1.85 9.46 6.25
CA VAL A 26 -2.17 10.90 6.20
C VAL A 26 -2.07 11.44 4.77
N LEU A 27 -1.05 11.05 4.01
CA LEU A 27 -0.88 11.50 2.62
C LEU A 27 -1.92 10.90 1.68
N ILE A 28 -2.30 9.64 1.88
CA ILE A 28 -3.33 8.97 1.10
C ILE A 28 -4.71 9.61 1.34
N GLU A 29 -5.03 9.94 2.58
CA GLU A 29 -6.28 10.65 2.93
C GLU A 29 -6.30 12.07 2.37
N ALA A 30 -5.15 12.76 2.36
CA ALA A 30 -5.02 14.11 1.82
C ALA A 30 -5.08 14.14 0.28
N ALA A 31 -4.67 13.07 -0.40
CA ALA A 31 -4.64 12.96 -1.86
C ALA A 31 -5.28 11.62 -2.34
N PRO A 32 -6.61 11.44 -2.18
CA PRO A 32 -7.27 10.20 -2.57
C PRO A 32 -7.10 9.91 -4.06
N GLY A 33 -6.71 8.68 -4.39
CA GLY A 33 -6.55 8.22 -5.77
C GLY A 33 -5.21 8.59 -6.42
N TRP A 34 -4.34 9.32 -5.73
CA TRP A 34 -2.98 9.54 -6.20
C TRP A 34 -2.21 8.22 -6.29
N PRO A 35 -1.38 8.03 -7.32
CA PRO A 35 -0.55 6.85 -7.42
C PRO A 35 0.55 6.85 -6.35
N ILE A 36 0.96 5.66 -5.95
CA ILE A 36 2.07 5.47 -5.02
C ILE A 36 3.27 4.92 -5.78
N ASP A 37 4.36 5.68 -5.82
CA ASP A 37 5.60 5.32 -6.52
C ASP A 37 6.58 4.60 -5.59
N LEU A 38 6.91 3.36 -5.96
CA LEU A 38 7.83 2.48 -5.23
C LEU A 38 9.20 2.32 -5.89
N SER A 39 9.47 3.03 -6.99
CA SER A 39 10.71 2.89 -7.79
C SER A 39 12.01 3.12 -7.01
N ALA A 40 11.96 3.95 -5.97
CA ALA A 40 13.10 4.25 -5.10
C ALA A 40 13.07 3.51 -3.76
N CYS A 41 12.08 2.63 -3.52
CA CYS A 41 11.86 1.98 -2.23
C CYS A 41 12.78 0.77 -2.05
N GLY A 42 13.65 0.79 -1.04
CA GLY A 42 14.59 -0.30 -0.73
C GLY A 42 14.02 -1.36 0.20
N ARG A 43 13.28 -0.97 1.25
CA ARG A 43 12.66 -1.91 2.21
C ARG A 43 11.35 -1.34 2.73
N LEU A 44 10.35 -2.20 2.92
CA LEU A 44 9.08 -1.85 3.55
C LEU A 44 8.93 -2.58 4.87
N HIS A 45 8.64 -1.85 5.94
CA HIS A 45 8.08 -2.44 7.14
C HIS A 45 6.67 -2.99 6.86
N THR A 46 6.27 -4.04 7.58
CA THR A 46 4.97 -4.70 7.40
C THR A 46 3.78 -3.75 7.61
N ALA A 47 3.88 -2.81 8.56
CA ALA A 47 2.88 -1.75 8.77
C ALA A 47 2.66 -0.86 7.53
N VAL A 48 3.74 -0.52 6.82
CA VAL A 48 3.66 0.27 5.57
C VAL A 48 2.96 -0.55 4.49
N VAL A 49 3.28 -1.84 4.39
CA VAL A 49 2.59 -2.77 3.47
C VAL A 49 1.09 -2.84 3.78
N GLN A 50 0.69 -2.92 5.05
CA GLN A 50 -0.72 -2.92 5.45
C GLN A 50 -1.45 -1.63 5.07
N ALA A 51 -0.81 -0.48 5.27
CA ALA A 51 -1.35 0.81 4.84
C ALA A 51 -1.57 0.85 3.32
N LEU A 52 -0.61 0.37 2.53
CA LEU A 52 -0.74 0.27 1.06
C LEU A 52 -1.92 -0.64 0.64
N LEU A 53 -2.08 -1.78 1.30
CA LEU A 53 -3.17 -2.72 1.03
C LEU A 53 -4.54 -2.14 1.40
N HIS A 54 -4.62 -1.39 2.50
CA HIS A 54 -5.84 -0.75 2.96
C HIS A 54 -6.27 0.40 2.03
N ALA A 55 -5.30 1.17 1.56
CA ALA A 55 -5.53 2.34 0.72
C ALA A 55 -6.16 2.03 -0.64
N GLY A 56 -5.97 0.81 -1.17
CA GLY A 56 -6.44 0.43 -2.50
C GLY A 56 -5.88 1.28 -3.64
N SER A 57 -4.84 2.08 -3.38
CA SER A 57 -4.27 3.03 -4.31
C SER A 57 -3.48 2.33 -5.41
N ARG A 58 -3.39 2.97 -6.58
CA ARG A 58 -2.61 2.43 -7.70
C ARG A 58 -1.13 2.51 -7.38
N LEU A 59 -0.45 1.37 -7.37
CA LEU A 59 1.01 1.33 -7.28
C LEU A 59 1.64 1.54 -8.66
N ILE A 60 2.70 2.35 -8.72
CA ILE A 60 3.51 2.58 -9.92
C ILE A 60 5.01 2.43 -9.58
N GLY A 61 5.83 2.28 -10.62
CA GLY A 61 7.26 2.02 -10.47
C GLY A 61 7.56 0.57 -10.10
N ASP A 62 8.63 0.02 -10.65
CA ASP A 62 9.12 -1.29 -10.24
C ASP A 62 9.84 -1.16 -8.90
N ALA A 63 9.20 -1.64 -7.83
CA ALA A 63 9.85 -1.72 -6.54
C ALA A 63 11.12 -2.61 -6.67
N PRO A 64 12.31 -2.11 -6.34
CA PRO A 64 13.52 -2.92 -6.42
C PRO A 64 13.48 -4.09 -5.42
N VAL A 65 12.60 -4.03 -4.42
CA VAL A 65 12.35 -5.09 -3.44
C VAL A 65 11.60 -6.27 -4.06
N PRO A 66 12.20 -7.48 -4.18
CA PRO A 66 11.56 -8.64 -4.81
C PRO A 66 10.23 -9.03 -4.17
N PHE A 67 10.14 -9.03 -2.84
CA PHE A 67 8.89 -9.35 -2.12
C PHE A 67 7.72 -8.44 -2.53
N VAL A 68 7.99 -7.13 -2.67
CA VAL A 68 6.98 -6.14 -3.04
C VAL A 68 6.54 -6.35 -4.48
N ARG A 69 7.51 -6.52 -5.38
CA ARG A 69 7.28 -6.80 -6.79
C ARG A 69 6.45 -8.06 -7.01
N ASP A 70 6.77 -9.13 -6.29
CA ASP A 70 6.24 -10.47 -6.56
C ASP A 70 4.93 -10.75 -5.83
N HIS A 71 4.76 -10.20 -4.62
CA HIS A 71 3.61 -10.53 -3.76
C HIS A 71 2.63 -9.38 -3.52
N LEU A 72 3.05 -8.11 -3.60
CA LEU A 72 2.14 -6.99 -3.28
C LEU A 72 1.03 -6.84 -4.33
N ALA A 73 1.36 -7.03 -5.61
CA ALA A 73 0.37 -7.00 -6.69
C ALA A 73 -0.68 -8.11 -6.54
N LEU A 74 -0.28 -9.30 -6.07
CA LEU A 74 -1.20 -10.41 -5.78
C LEU A 74 -2.09 -10.09 -4.58
N ALA A 75 -1.50 -9.59 -3.50
CA ALA A 75 -2.23 -9.21 -2.29
C ALA A 75 -3.27 -8.13 -2.59
N LEU A 76 -2.92 -7.06 -3.32
CA LEU A 76 -3.86 -6.00 -3.72
C LEU A 76 -5.05 -6.51 -4.53
N ARG A 77 -4.82 -7.48 -5.44
CA ARG A 77 -5.90 -8.12 -6.20
C ARG A 77 -6.84 -8.89 -5.27
N ALA A 78 -6.30 -9.63 -4.30
CA ALA A 78 -7.08 -10.38 -3.33
C ALA A 78 -7.87 -9.46 -2.37
N THR A 79 -7.27 -8.37 -1.89
CA THR A 79 -7.94 -7.42 -0.99
C THR A 79 -9.10 -6.71 -1.71
N ARG A 80 -8.92 -6.31 -2.97
CA ARG A 80 -10.00 -5.73 -3.78
C ARG A 80 -11.15 -6.70 -4.01
N ALA A 81 -10.87 -7.99 -4.25
CA ALA A 81 -11.90 -9.01 -4.40
C ALA A 81 -12.72 -9.21 -3.11
N HIS A 82 -12.07 -9.15 -1.94
CA HIS A 82 -12.76 -9.23 -0.64
C HIS A 82 -13.61 -7.99 -0.33
N MET A 83 -13.17 -6.78 -0.68
CA MET A 83 -14.00 -5.58 -0.48
C MET A 83 -15.24 -5.54 -1.39
N THR A 84 -15.20 -6.21 -2.54
CA THR A 84 -16.35 -6.29 -3.46
C THR A 84 -17.37 -7.38 -3.14
N ASP A 85 -17.09 -8.27 -2.17
CA ASP A 85 -18.03 -9.28 -1.69
C ASP A 85 -18.39 -9.03 -0.21
N PRO A 86 -19.40 -8.19 0.08
CA PRO A 86 -19.87 -7.96 1.44
C PRO A 86 -20.69 -9.11 2.03
N THR A 87 -20.92 -10.22 1.31
CA THR A 87 -21.95 -11.21 1.68
C THR A 87 -21.46 -12.45 2.44
N LYS A 88 -20.15 -12.65 2.65
CA LYS A 88 -19.64 -13.84 3.36
C LYS A 88 -19.56 -13.75 4.89
N SER A 89 -19.97 -12.64 5.50
CA SER A 89 -19.95 -12.47 6.96
C SER A 89 -21.31 -12.78 7.60
N LYS A 90 -21.82 -14.01 7.45
CA LYS A 90 -22.84 -14.62 8.33
C LYS A 90 -23.10 -16.06 7.91
N SER A 91 -22.45 -17.00 8.60
CA SER A 91 -22.91 -18.36 8.91
C SER A 91 -21.67 -19.13 9.30
N ASP A 92 -21.48 -19.29 10.61
CA ASP A 92 -21.11 -20.56 11.25
C ASP A 92 -21.04 -20.31 12.76
N ASP A 93 -22.20 -19.96 13.34
CA ASP A 93 -22.49 -20.34 14.73
C ASP A 93 -23.06 -21.75 14.65
N LYS A 94 -22.30 -22.73 15.15
CA LYS A 94 -22.83 -24.00 15.61
C LYS A 94 -22.15 -24.42 16.90
#